data_AF-Q9I0S0-F1
#
_entry.id   AF-Q9I0S0-F1
#
_cell.length_a   1.000
_cell.length_b   1.000
_cell.length_c   1.000
_cell.angle_alpha   90.00
_cell.angle_beta   90.00
_cell.angle_gamma   90.00
#
_symmetry.space_group_name_H-M   'P 1'
#
loop_
_entity.id
_entity.type
_entity.pdbx_description
1 polymer ?
#
loop_
_entity_poly.entity_id
_entity_poly.type
_entity_poly.pdbx_seq_one_letter_code
_entity_poly.pdbx_strand_id
1 'polypeptide(L)'
;MDSHQQPYASQAQADTTLFPEQTRESLQALAVKLQPLIEGHRLDNLVDLLSLLSDIVDLLDPAMVDRLAQLFEQVTSVGWSVGNAVRVAKAELLREQPPSLKDLLRLLRDADSRRGLALVLGSLRSLGRQLAAEQEVAHGA
;
A
#
# COMPACT_ATOMS: atom_id res chain seq x y z
N MET A 1 -45.17 6.49 -46.37
CA MET A 1 -44.09 7.50 -46.55
C MET A 1 -43.32 7.47 -45.25
N ASP A 2 -42.45 6.47 -45.13
CA ASP A 2 -41.92 5.99 -43.85
C ASP A 2 -40.39 6.09 -43.91
N SER A 3 -39.82 7.15 -43.34
CA SER A 3 -38.36 7.32 -43.28
C SER A 3 -37.92 8.42 -42.30
N HIS A 4 -38.21 8.26 -41.01
CA HIS A 4 -37.58 9.08 -39.96
C HIS A 4 -37.24 8.25 -38.73
N GLN A 5 -36.26 7.34 -38.86
CA GLN A 5 -35.67 6.72 -37.69
C GLN A 5 -34.27 6.20 -38.00
N GLN A 6 -33.26 7.07 -37.86
CA GLN A 6 -31.86 6.73 -37.53
C GLN A 6 -30.93 7.96 -37.64
N PRO A 7 -30.56 8.61 -36.51
CA PRO A 7 -29.32 9.40 -36.48
C PRO A 7 -28.36 9.07 -35.33
N TYR A 8 -28.69 8.14 -34.41
CA TYR A 8 -27.86 7.89 -33.23
C TYR A 8 -26.55 7.12 -33.51
N ALA A 9 -26.45 6.39 -34.61
CA ALA A 9 -25.27 5.57 -34.90
C ALA A 9 -24.07 6.37 -35.46
N SER A 10 -24.29 7.56 -36.02
CA SER A 10 -23.23 8.33 -36.70
C SER A 10 -22.40 9.23 -35.77
N GLN A 11 -22.88 9.51 -34.56
CA GLN A 11 -22.23 10.48 -33.66
C GLN A 11 -21.07 9.85 -32.87
N ALA A 12 -21.15 8.56 -32.52
CA ALA A 12 -20.09 7.87 -31.78
C ALA A 12 -18.80 7.63 -32.60
N GLN A 13 -18.88 7.70 -33.93
CA GLN A 13 -17.71 7.54 -34.81
C GLN A 13 -17.00 8.87 -35.12
N ALA A 14 -17.64 10.02 -34.88
CA ALA A 14 -17.07 11.33 -35.20
C ALA A 14 -15.99 11.76 -34.20
N ASP A 15 -16.13 11.44 -32.92
CA ASP A 15 -15.21 11.90 -31.87
C ASP A 15 -13.83 11.23 -31.92
N THR A 16 -13.72 10.05 -32.52
CA THR A 16 -12.44 9.34 -32.62
C THR A 16 -11.46 10.03 -33.59
N THR A 17 -11.95 10.93 -34.47
CA THR A 17 -11.10 11.69 -35.41
C THR A 17 -10.32 12.84 -34.75
N LEU A 18 -10.67 13.20 -33.51
CA LEU A 18 -10.03 14.32 -32.78
C LEU A 18 -8.59 14.03 -32.35
N PHE A 19 -8.18 12.77 -32.28
CA PHE A 19 -6.85 12.39 -31.83
C PHE A 19 -5.95 12.02 -33.03
N PRO A 20 -4.69 12.50 -33.07
CA PRO A 20 -3.68 12.02 -34.02
C PRO A 20 -3.62 10.48 -34.01
N GLU A 21 -3.31 9.86 -35.15
CA GLU A 21 -3.22 8.38 -35.29
C GLU A 21 -2.38 7.75 -34.16
N GLN A 22 -1.22 8.34 -33.86
CA GLN A 22 -0.33 7.89 -32.79
C GLN A 22 -1.00 7.88 -31.40
N THR A 23 -1.84 8.88 -31.11
CA THR A 23 -2.58 8.96 -29.85
C THR A 23 -3.68 7.89 -29.80
N ARG A 24 -4.32 7.56 -30.93
CA ARG A 24 -5.30 6.47 -30.98
C ARG A 24 -4.67 5.11 -30.75
N GLU A 25 -3.54 4.85 -31.40
CA GLU A 25 -2.77 3.62 -31.18
C GLU A 25 -2.32 3.49 -29.71
N SER A 26 -1.85 4.59 -29.09
CA SER A 26 -1.42 4.56 -27.70
C SER A 26 -2.58 4.40 -26.70
N LEU A 27 -3.72 5.05 -26.95
CA LEU A 27 -4.95 4.86 -26.16
C LEU A 27 -5.48 3.44 -26.29
N GLN A 28 -5.46 2.85 -27.49
CA GLN A 28 -5.86 1.46 -27.70
C GLN A 28 -4.90 0.50 -26.97
N ALA A 29 -3.59 0.76 -27.02
CA ALA A 29 -2.61 -0.01 -26.26
C ALA A 29 -2.80 0.10 -24.74
N LEU A 30 -3.18 1.28 -24.23
CA LEU A 30 -3.54 1.48 -22.82
C LEU A 30 -4.83 0.76 -22.46
N ALA A 31 -5.86 0.83 -23.30
CA ALA A 31 -7.15 0.15 -23.11
C ALA A 31 -6.95 -1.37 -23.02
N VAL A 32 -6.12 -1.96 -23.90
CA VAL A 32 -5.76 -3.38 -23.83
C VAL A 32 -5.06 -3.72 -22.51
N LYS A 33 -4.21 -2.83 -21.97
CA LYS A 33 -3.54 -3.04 -20.67
C LYS A 33 -4.50 -2.92 -19.48
N LEU A 34 -5.52 -2.07 -19.57
CA LEU A 34 -6.53 -1.87 -18.54
C LEU A 34 -7.68 -2.88 -18.62
N GLN A 35 -7.88 -3.53 -19.78
CA GLN A 35 -8.88 -4.57 -19.99
C GLN A 35 -9.01 -5.58 -18.84
N PRO A 36 -7.93 -6.22 -18.33
CA PRO A 36 -8.05 -7.16 -17.21
C PRO A 36 -8.52 -6.51 -15.90
N LEU A 37 -8.27 -5.22 -15.70
CA LEU A 37 -8.77 -4.48 -14.53
C LEU A 37 -10.24 -4.11 -14.70
N ILE A 38 -10.66 -3.76 -15.92
CA ILE A 38 -12.04 -3.43 -16.28
C ILE A 38 -12.92 -4.68 -16.18
N GLU A 39 -12.52 -5.79 -16.82
CA GLU A 39 -13.22 -7.08 -16.76
C GLU A 39 -13.35 -7.58 -15.32
N GLY A 40 -12.29 -7.38 -14.53
CA GLY A 40 -12.28 -7.72 -13.11
C GLY A 40 -13.11 -6.78 -12.23
N HIS A 41 -13.70 -5.69 -12.74
CA HIS A 41 -14.36 -4.62 -11.96
C HIS A 41 -13.45 -4.04 -10.86
N ARG A 42 -12.13 -4.06 -11.10
CA ARG A 42 -11.10 -3.57 -10.16
C ARG A 42 -10.59 -2.18 -10.51
N LEU A 43 -10.90 -1.69 -11.72
CA LEU A 43 -10.51 -0.35 -12.14
C LEU A 43 -11.16 0.71 -11.24
N ASP A 44 -12.43 0.55 -10.89
CA ASP A 44 -13.16 1.47 -10.01
C ASP A 44 -12.45 1.61 -8.66
N ASN A 45 -12.00 0.50 -8.06
CA ASN A 45 -11.23 0.53 -6.81
C ASN A 45 -9.90 1.31 -6.95
N LEU A 46 -9.23 1.23 -8.12
CA LEU A 46 -8.02 2.04 -8.34
C LEU A 46 -8.37 3.52 -8.52
N VAL A 47 -9.47 3.83 -9.20
CA VAL A 47 -9.97 5.21 -9.34
C VAL A 47 -10.35 5.77 -7.98
N ASP A 48 -10.99 4.98 -7.10
CA ASP A 48 -11.33 5.38 -5.73
C ASP A 48 -10.07 5.63 -4.89
N LEU A 49 -9.07 4.75 -4.97
CA LEU A 49 -7.79 4.95 -4.28
C LEU A 49 -7.03 6.17 -4.79
N LEU A 50 -7.05 6.42 -6.10
CA LEU A 50 -6.41 7.60 -6.71
C LEU A 50 -7.18 8.88 -6.36
N SER A 51 -8.50 8.84 -6.29
CA SER A 51 -9.34 9.97 -5.87
C SER A 51 -9.04 10.33 -4.41
N LEU A 52 -9.03 9.32 -3.52
CA LEU A 52 -8.65 9.52 -2.12
C LEU A 52 -7.22 10.06 -1.98
N LEU A 53 -6.28 9.56 -2.79
CA LEU A 53 -4.90 10.06 -2.80
C LEU A 53 -4.83 11.51 -3.29
N SER A 54 -5.63 11.88 -4.31
CA SER A 54 -5.72 13.25 -4.80
C SER A 54 -6.24 14.18 -3.71
N ASP A 55 -7.33 13.81 -3.02
CA ASP A 55 -7.89 14.59 -1.91
C ASP A 55 -6.86 14.81 -0.79
N ILE A 56 -6.04 13.79 -0.50
CA ILE A 56 -4.92 13.93 0.45
C ILE A 56 -3.91 14.95 -0.07
N VAL A 57 -3.43 14.80 -1.31
CA VAL A 57 -2.43 15.70 -1.90
C VAL A 57 -2.93 17.15 -1.95
N ASP A 58 -4.19 17.38 -2.28
CA ASP A 58 -4.81 18.70 -2.31
C ASP A 58 -4.87 19.37 -0.93
N LEU A 59 -4.92 18.59 0.15
CA LEU A 59 -4.86 19.07 1.53
C LEU A 59 -3.41 19.32 2.00
N LEU A 60 -2.39 18.73 1.36
CA LEU A 60 -1.01 18.84 1.81
C LEU A 60 -0.39 20.21 1.51
N ASP A 61 0.02 20.93 2.55
CA ASP A 61 0.94 22.05 2.42
C ASP A 61 2.40 21.56 2.22
N PRO A 62 3.32 22.45 1.76
CA PRO A 62 4.70 22.06 1.51
C PRO A 62 5.45 21.47 2.72
N ALA A 63 5.11 21.89 3.94
CA ALA A 63 5.74 21.37 5.16
C ALA A 63 5.21 19.96 5.51
N MET A 64 3.94 19.68 5.23
CA MET A 64 3.37 18.34 5.40
C MET A 64 3.91 17.35 4.37
N VAL A 65 4.18 17.78 3.14
CA VAL A 65 4.84 16.94 2.12
C VAL A 65 6.22 16.48 2.59
N ASP A 66 7.04 17.38 3.14
CA ASP A 66 8.37 17.03 3.67
C ASP A 66 8.27 16.04 4.85
N ARG A 67 7.32 16.26 5.75
CA ARG A 67 7.06 15.31 6.86
C ARG A 67 6.63 13.93 6.35
N LEU A 68 5.76 13.87 5.34
CA LEU A 68 5.32 12.60 4.76
C LEU A 68 6.47 11.90 4.03
N ALA A 69 7.33 12.63 3.34
CA ALA A 69 8.53 12.09 2.71
C ALA A 69 9.48 11.48 3.77
N GLN A 70 9.72 12.19 4.88
CA GLN A 70 10.52 11.69 6.00
C GLN A 70 9.89 10.46 6.67
N LEU A 71 8.56 10.46 6.86
CA LEU A 71 7.84 9.30 7.39
C LEU A 71 7.93 8.10 6.45
N PHE A 72 7.75 8.33 5.15
CA PHE A 72 7.89 7.28 4.13
C PHE A 72 9.31 6.71 4.14
N GLU A 73 10.35 7.54 4.18
CA GLU A 73 11.74 7.12 4.29
C GLU A 73 11.98 6.26 5.55
N GLN A 74 11.47 6.69 6.70
CA GLN A 74 11.60 5.95 7.96
C GLN A 74 10.87 4.60 7.90
N VAL A 75 9.62 4.57 7.44
CA VAL A 75 8.83 3.34 7.32
C VAL A 75 9.45 2.38 6.31
N THR A 76 9.88 2.87 5.14
CA THR A 76 10.55 2.05 4.13
C THR A 76 11.88 1.50 4.66
N SER A 77 12.67 2.30 5.38
CA SER A 77 13.94 1.86 5.98
C SER A 77 13.75 0.77 7.05
N VAL A 78 12.79 0.99 7.97
CA VAL A 78 12.43 0.00 9.00
C VAL A 78 11.87 -1.26 8.34
N GLY A 79 10.94 -1.11 7.39
CA GLY A 79 10.33 -2.20 6.64
C GLY A 79 11.35 -3.03 5.86
N TRP A 80 12.33 -2.38 5.22
CA TRP A 80 13.43 -3.06 4.54
C TRP A 80 14.30 -3.87 5.51
N SER A 81 14.65 -3.28 6.66
CA SER A 81 15.48 -3.92 7.67
C SER A 81 14.79 -5.14 8.29
N VAL A 82 13.52 -5.00 8.68
CA VAL A 82 12.69 -6.09 9.21
C VAL A 82 12.46 -7.17 8.14
N GLY A 83 12.12 -6.77 6.92
CA GLY A 83 11.90 -7.68 5.80
C GLY A 83 13.15 -8.49 5.46
N ASN A 84 14.32 -7.86 5.46
CA ASN A 84 15.59 -8.55 5.25
C ASN A 84 15.91 -9.52 6.41
N ALA A 85 15.70 -9.11 7.66
CA ALA A 85 15.89 -9.99 8.82
C ALA A 85 15.00 -11.24 8.76
N VAL A 86 13.72 -11.07 8.41
CA VAL A 86 12.78 -12.19 8.20
C VAL A 86 13.23 -13.08 7.04
N ARG A 87 13.69 -12.49 5.93
CA ARG A 87 14.18 -13.24 4.78
C ARG A 87 15.41 -14.10 5.14
N VAL A 88 16.35 -13.56 5.91
CA VAL A 88 17.54 -14.29 6.39
C VAL A 88 17.12 -15.41 7.33
N ALA A 89 16.31 -15.13 8.35
CA ALA A 89 15.82 -16.14 9.30
C ALA A 89 15.04 -17.27 8.61
N LYS A 90 14.22 -16.94 7.60
CA LYS A 90 13.53 -17.95 6.77
C LYS A 90 14.52 -18.79 5.97
N ALA A 91 15.56 -18.19 5.40
CA ALA A 91 16.57 -18.91 4.63
C ALA A 91 17.40 -19.86 5.50
N GLU A 92 17.67 -19.50 6.75
CA GLU A 92 18.33 -20.37 7.75
C GLU A 92 17.42 -21.54 8.13
N LEU A 93 16.15 -21.27 8.45
CA LEU A 93 15.17 -22.31 8.81
C LEU A 93 14.96 -23.34 7.69
N LEU A 94 15.00 -22.92 6.43
CA LEU A 94 14.83 -23.83 5.28
C LEU A 94 16.10 -24.64 4.94
N ARG A 95 17.27 -24.23 5.43
CA ARG A 95 18.54 -24.95 5.24
C ARG A 95 18.78 -26.00 6.32
N GLU A 96 18.29 -25.75 7.53
CA GLU A 96 18.45 -26.63 8.68
C GLU A 96 17.27 -27.59 8.86
N GLN A 97 17.42 -28.58 9.76
CA GLN A 97 16.29 -29.41 10.18
C GLN A 97 15.29 -28.56 10.98
N PRO A 98 13.99 -28.90 10.98
CA PRO A 98 13.00 -28.21 11.79
C PRO A 98 13.44 -28.14 13.27
N PRO A 99 13.39 -26.96 13.92
CA PRO A 99 13.93 -26.78 15.26
C PRO A 99 13.15 -27.62 16.26
N SER A 100 13.88 -28.31 17.14
CA SER A 100 13.24 -29.02 18.25
C SER A 100 12.77 -28.04 19.33
N LEU A 101 11.89 -28.47 20.23
CA LEU A 101 11.47 -27.65 21.38
C LEU A 101 12.67 -27.16 22.22
N LYS A 102 13.74 -27.96 22.29
CA LYS A 102 14.98 -27.61 23.00
C LYS A 102 15.71 -26.47 22.30
N ASP A 103 15.69 -26.43 20.98
CA ASP A 103 16.34 -25.38 20.20
C ASP A 103 15.57 -24.07 20.30
N LEU A 104 14.24 -24.12 20.33
CA LEU A 104 13.40 -22.96 20.64
C LEU A 104 13.69 -22.40 22.04
N LEU A 105 13.83 -23.26 23.06
CA LEU A 105 14.19 -22.83 24.41
C LEU A 105 15.61 -22.24 24.47
N ARG A 106 16.56 -22.78 23.69
CA ARG A 106 17.90 -22.20 23.56
C ARG A 106 17.85 -20.83 22.90
N LEU A 107 17.06 -20.67 21.84
CA LEU A 107 16.86 -19.39 21.17
C LEU A 107 16.27 -18.35 22.14
N LEU A 108 15.27 -18.69 22.95
CA LEU A 108 14.73 -17.75 23.95
C LEU A 108 15.75 -17.36 25.04
N ARG A 109 16.75 -18.21 25.31
CA ARG A 109 17.82 -17.93 26.28
C ARG A 109 18.99 -17.14 25.68
N ASP A 110 19.08 -17.08 24.35
CA ASP A 110 20.10 -16.34 23.64
C ASP A 110 20.06 -14.84 23.98
N ALA A 111 21.22 -14.18 24.03
CA ALA A 111 21.31 -12.79 24.43
C ALA A 111 20.66 -11.84 23.41
N ASP A 112 20.84 -12.10 22.12
CA ASP A 112 20.34 -11.24 21.05
C ASP A 112 18.83 -11.45 20.84
N SER A 113 18.36 -12.69 20.98
CA SER A 113 16.93 -12.99 20.99
C SER A 113 16.20 -12.28 22.15
N ARG A 114 16.81 -12.23 23.34
CA ARG A 114 16.26 -11.47 24.48
C ARG A 114 16.28 -9.96 24.26
N ARG A 115 17.31 -9.42 23.60
CA ARG A 115 17.36 -7.99 23.20
C ARG A 115 16.25 -7.65 22.21
N GLY A 116 16.04 -8.50 21.20
CA GLY A 116 14.95 -8.35 20.24
C GLY A 116 13.58 -8.39 20.92
N LEU A 117 13.36 -9.36 21.81
CA LEU A 117 12.14 -9.44 22.59
C LEU A 117 11.96 -8.22 23.51
N ALA A 118 13.02 -7.74 24.14
CA ALA A 118 12.98 -6.54 24.97
C ALA A 118 12.63 -5.29 24.16
N LEU A 119 13.09 -5.18 22.90
CA LEU A 119 12.71 -4.10 21.99
C LEU A 119 11.20 -4.16 21.66
N VAL A 120 10.69 -5.33 21.30
CA VAL A 120 9.26 -5.52 20.98
C VAL A 120 8.41 -5.20 22.22
N LEU A 121 8.68 -5.86 23.34
CA LEU A 121 7.93 -5.64 24.59
C LEU A 121 8.06 -4.20 25.10
N GLY A 122 9.24 -3.60 24.99
CA GLY A 122 9.48 -2.20 25.34
C GLY A 122 8.67 -1.23 24.48
N SER A 123 8.58 -1.51 23.17
CA SER A 123 7.75 -0.73 22.24
C SER A 123 6.27 -0.85 22.60
N LEU A 124 5.75 -2.07 22.80
CA LEU A 124 4.37 -2.31 23.26
C LEU A 124 4.09 -1.63 24.61
N ARG A 125 5.02 -1.70 25.57
CA ARG A 125 4.90 -1.02 26.86
C ARG A 125 4.79 0.50 26.67
N SER A 126 5.59 1.08 25.79
CA SER A 126 5.54 2.52 25.53
C SER A 126 4.18 2.94 24.94
N LEU A 127 3.64 2.17 23.99
CA LEU A 127 2.32 2.39 23.40
C LEU A 127 1.21 2.25 24.44
N GLY A 128 1.28 1.22 25.29
CA GLY A 128 0.31 1.04 26.38
C GLY A 128 0.29 2.21 27.37
N ARG A 129 1.45 2.81 27.67
CA ARG A 129 1.53 4.02 28.50
C ARG A 129 0.90 5.25 27.81
N GLN A 130 1.08 5.40 26.50
CA GLN A 130 0.48 6.51 25.75
C GLN A 130 -1.04 6.41 25.78
N LEU A 131 -1.60 5.22 25.54
CA LEU A 131 -3.04 4.97 25.62
C LEU A 131 -3.60 5.24 27.02
N ALA A 132 -2.91 4.82 28.07
CA ALA A 132 -3.32 5.10 29.45
C ALA A 132 -3.34 6.62 29.75
N ALA A 133 -2.34 7.36 29.27
CA ALA A 133 -2.28 8.82 29.44
C ALA A 133 -3.39 9.55 28.68
N GLU A 134 -3.74 9.11 27.46
CA GLU A 134 -4.86 9.66 26.69
C GLU A 134 -6.21 9.41 27.38
N GLN A 135 -6.38 8.25 28.03
CA GLN A 135 -7.58 7.95 28.80
C GLN A 135 -7.73 8.85 30.03
N GLU A 136 -6.64 9.16 30.74
CA GLU A 136 -6.66 10.08 31.88
C GLU A 136 -7.08 11.49 31.47
N VAL A 137 -6.59 11.98 30.32
CA VAL A 137 -6.99 13.29 29.78
C VAL A 137 -8.45 13.30 29.34
N ALA A 138 -8.94 12.22 28.74
CA ALA A 138 -10.33 12.12 28.27
C ALA A 138 -11.37 11.96 29.41
N HIS A 139 -10.99 11.41 30.56
CA HIS A 139 -11.89 11.23 31.72
C HIS A 139 -11.68 12.29 32.83
N GLY A 140 -10.69 13.18 32.68
CA GLY A 140 -10.31 14.21 33.65
C GLY A 140 -10.79 15.63 33.32
N ALA A 141 -11.64 15.80 32.29
CA ALA A 141 -12.34 17.05 31.96
C ALA A 141 -13.85 16.89 32.21
#